data_AF-A0A8E2DDH4-F1
#
_entry.id   AF-A0A8E2DDH4-F1
#
_cell.length_a   1.000
_cell.length_b   1.000
_cell.length_c   1.000
_cell.angle_alpha   90.00
_cell.angle_beta   90.00
_cell.angle_gamma   90.00
#
_symmetry.space_group_name_H-M   'P 1'
#
loop_
_entity.id
_entity.type
_entity.pdbx_description
1 polymer ?
#
loop_
_entity_poly.entity_id
_entity_poly.type
_entity_poly.pdbx_seq_one_letter_code
_entity_poly.pdbx_strand_id
1 'polypeptide(L)'
;MASAITAPLRLHVDAFCPALADVDPVDHRKGVSDAGKAELQAFWRTRSYLIIDGYSMISKSFLARISENISIGKEVAEDDIKDTAFGNINVILCGDLHQFAPVSQFACEALFRPVDIKSDGSSVMVGRRLYESFESVVILKEQMRITDPVWPKFLQHLHHGEVEEEDLDMLEGLVLGSEEADVDFSSAPWNEASLVTPRHAVREPWNAAAVRKWCRTSGEQLFIIDAEDQVNGRPLTLRERYAVAARAKKDRSDRRRRLPETVEIARGMKVMVTTNIHTDLDVANGSRGEIVDIVLHPDEPPVPEGGVVRLKYMPAYLLVKLSRTRASRLEGLDEFIIPIEPSAVTMQISVHPRQGGQAIKKTKHDPALQAEDERLEQLNAKTKYDWEKLGRI
;
A
#
# COMPACT_ATOMS: atom_id res chain seq x y z
N MET A 1 3.42 -25.32 0.34
CA MET A 1 2.95 -24.20 -0.51
C MET A 1 2.27 -23.18 0.40
N ALA A 2 3.05 -22.31 1.04
CA ALA A 2 2.55 -21.38 2.04
C ALA A 2 2.13 -20.06 1.38
N SER A 3 0.84 -19.73 1.50
CA SER A 3 0.28 -18.43 1.11
C SER A 3 0.72 -17.37 2.11
N ALA A 4 1.73 -16.57 1.77
CA ALA A 4 2.25 -15.51 2.61
C ALA A 4 1.28 -14.31 2.70
N ILE A 5 0.75 -14.06 3.89
CA ILE A 5 0.05 -12.82 4.26
C ILE A 5 1.11 -11.73 4.54
N THR A 6 1.02 -10.60 3.86
CA THR A 6 1.77 -9.37 4.18
C THR A 6 0.88 -8.20 3.79
N ALA A 7 0.44 -7.41 4.77
CA ALA A 7 -0.30 -6.18 4.57
C ALA A 7 0.68 -5.03 4.29
N PRO A 8 0.55 -4.39 3.13
CA PRO A 8 0.03 -3.03 3.11
C PRO A 8 -1.19 -2.98 2.19
N LEU A 9 -2.37 -2.83 2.77
CA LEU A 9 -3.62 -2.72 2.01
C LEU A 9 -3.76 -1.31 1.43
N ARG A 10 -3.71 -1.25 0.10
CA ARG A 10 -4.34 -0.23 -0.72
C ARG A 10 -5.38 -1.00 -1.53
N LEU A 11 -6.63 -0.52 -1.56
CA LEU A 11 -7.70 -1.11 -2.37
C LEU A 11 -7.17 -1.38 -3.79
N HIS A 12 -7.03 -2.66 -4.13
CA HIS A 12 -6.82 -3.09 -5.51
C HIS A 12 -8.12 -2.84 -6.25
N VAL A 13 -8.19 -1.69 -6.92
CA VAL A 13 -9.15 -1.49 -7.99
C VAL A 13 -8.34 -1.66 -9.26
N ASP A 14 -8.22 -2.91 -9.74
CA ASP A 14 -7.40 -3.30 -10.92
C ASP A 14 -7.90 -2.72 -12.26
N ALA A 15 -8.73 -1.68 -12.19
CA ALA A 15 -9.32 -1.00 -13.32
C ALA A 15 -9.78 0.41 -12.89
N PHE A 16 -8.94 1.18 -12.18
CA PHE A 16 -9.25 2.58 -11.89
C PHE A 16 -8.70 3.47 -12.99
N CYS A 17 -9.59 4.23 -13.64
CA CYS A 17 -9.22 5.38 -14.46
C CYS A 17 -8.24 6.27 -13.67
N PRO A 18 -7.09 6.69 -14.22
CA PRO A 18 -6.16 7.61 -13.55
C PRO A 18 -6.85 8.85 -12.95
N ALA A 19 -7.83 9.45 -13.65
CA ALA A 19 -8.68 10.53 -13.13
C ALA A 19 -9.42 10.23 -11.80
N LEU A 20 -9.65 8.95 -11.49
CA LEU A 20 -10.30 8.47 -10.28
C LEU A 20 -9.27 8.29 -9.12
N ALA A 21 -7.99 8.09 -9.43
CA ALA A 21 -6.89 7.90 -8.46
C ALA A 21 -6.26 9.23 -7.95
N ASP A 22 -6.42 10.33 -8.70
CA ASP A 22 -5.80 11.63 -8.41
C ASP A 22 -6.58 12.53 -7.44
N VAL A 23 -7.69 12.04 -6.88
CA VAL A 23 -8.54 12.83 -5.99
C VAL A 23 -8.23 12.48 -4.54
N ASP A 24 -7.44 13.34 -3.87
CA ASP A 24 -7.19 13.24 -2.44
C ASP A 24 -8.53 13.13 -1.67
N PRO A 25 -8.67 12.19 -0.72
CA PRO A 25 -9.92 11.99 0.04
C PRO A 25 -10.32 13.16 0.95
N VAL A 26 -9.60 14.29 0.87
CA VAL A 26 -9.75 15.47 1.72
C VAL A 26 -10.21 16.71 0.94
N ASP A 27 -10.13 16.72 -0.41
CA ASP A 27 -10.50 17.91 -1.20
C ASP A 27 -11.89 17.77 -1.85
N HIS A 28 -12.92 18.21 -1.12
CA HIS A 28 -14.31 18.19 -1.56
C HIS A 28 -14.66 19.26 -2.62
N ARG A 29 -13.71 20.07 -3.14
CA ARG A 29 -14.04 21.33 -3.83
C ARG A 29 -13.66 21.45 -5.31
N LYS A 30 -13.03 20.44 -5.94
CA LYS A 30 -12.74 20.50 -7.38
C LYS A 30 -13.61 19.52 -8.14
N GLY A 31 -14.47 20.04 -9.02
CA GLY A 31 -15.16 19.23 -10.02
C GLY A 31 -14.15 18.54 -10.95
N VAL A 32 -14.56 17.42 -11.54
CA VAL A 32 -13.74 16.69 -12.52
C VAL A 32 -13.46 17.60 -13.71
N SER A 33 -12.18 17.73 -14.10
CA SER A 33 -11.77 18.51 -15.28
C SER A 33 -12.34 17.92 -16.57
N ASP A 34 -12.48 18.70 -17.63
CA ASP A 34 -12.99 18.20 -18.91
C ASP A 34 -12.14 17.04 -19.47
N ALA A 35 -10.82 17.12 -19.29
CA ALA A 35 -9.91 16.03 -19.63
C ALA A 35 -10.19 14.76 -18.80
N GLY A 36 -10.41 14.91 -17.48
CA GLY A 36 -10.77 13.79 -16.60
C GLY A 36 -12.15 13.20 -16.93
N LYS A 37 -13.12 14.03 -17.31
CA LYS A 37 -14.44 13.56 -17.77
C LYS A 37 -14.31 12.73 -19.04
N ALA A 38 -13.54 13.20 -20.03
CA ALA A 38 -13.31 12.45 -21.27
C ALA A 38 -12.62 11.10 -21.02
N GLU A 39 -11.67 11.05 -20.09
CA GLU A 39 -11.02 9.80 -19.68
C GLU A 39 -12.01 8.84 -19.01
N LEU A 40 -12.82 9.33 -18.07
CA LEU A 40 -13.86 8.54 -17.42
C LEU A 40 -14.90 8.02 -18.41
N GLN A 41 -15.32 8.84 -19.38
CA GLN A 41 -16.26 8.43 -20.42
C GLN A 41 -15.66 7.33 -21.28
N ALA A 42 -14.44 7.53 -21.80
CA ALA A 42 -13.76 6.51 -22.59
C ALA A 42 -13.63 5.18 -21.81
N PHE A 43 -13.33 5.27 -20.52
CA PHE A 43 -13.19 4.11 -19.63
C PHE A 43 -14.54 3.42 -19.35
N TRP A 44 -15.55 4.14 -18.88
CA TRP A 44 -16.80 3.51 -18.42
C TRP A 44 -17.77 3.17 -19.55
N ARG A 45 -17.64 3.76 -20.75
CA ARG A 45 -18.56 3.59 -21.88
C ARG A 45 -19.01 2.15 -22.10
N THR A 46 -18.07 1.20 -22.20
CA THR A 46 -18.38 -0.21 -22.54
C THR A 46 -18.53 -1.14 -21.33
N ARG A 47 -18.18 -0.70 -20.12
CA ARG A 47 -18.15 -1.56 -18.93
C ARG A 47 -19.54 -1.72 -18.33
N SER A 48 -19.97 -2.95 -18.08
CA SER A 48 -21.32 -3.24 -17.54
C SER A 48 -21.30 -3.78 -16.11
N TYR A 49 -20.12 -4.11 -15.60
CA TYR A 49 -19.89 -4.67 -14.27
C TYR A 49 -18.72 -3.96 -13.59
N LEU A 50 -18.83 -3.81 -12.28
CA LEU A 50 -17.75 -3.42 -11.37
C LEU A 50 -17.69 -4.41 -10.22
N ILE A 51 -16.53 -5.04 -10.03
CA ILE A 51 -16.27 -5.93 -8.88
C ILE A 51 -15.30 -5.20 -7.96
N ILE A 52 -15.64 -5.13 -6.69
CA ILE A 52 -14.86 -4.47 -5.65
C ILE A 52 -14.50 -5.50 -4.59
N ASP A 53 -13.23 -5.87 -4.51
CA ASP A 53 -12.73 -6.75 -3.44
C ASP A 53 -12.26 -5.94 -2.21
N GLY A 54 -12.28 -6.57 -1.02
CA GLY A 54 -11.90 -5.93 0.23
C GLY A 54 -12.80 -4.74 0.63
N TYR A 55 -14.09 -4.81 0.32
CA TYR A 55 -15.00 -3.65 0.45
C TYR A 55 -15.17 -3.12 1.89
N SER A 56 -14.79 -3.87 2.93
CA SER A 56 -14.84 -3.43 4.33
C SER A 56 -14.01 -2.16 4.59
N MET A 57 -13.00 -1.92 3.75
CA MET A 57 -12.10 -0.76 3.85
C MET A 57 -12.56 0.46 3.05
N ILE A 58 -13.70 0.36 2.36
CA ILE A 58 -14.28 1.49 1.64
C ILE A 58 -15.07 2.36 2.61
N SER A 59 -14.81 3.66 2.56
CA SER A 59 -15.64 4.63 3.29
C SER A 59 -16.92 4.95 2.55
N LYS A 60 -17.98 5.34 3.28
CA LYS A 60 -19.24 5.82 2.70
C LYS A 60 -18.99 6.95 1.71
N SER A 61 -18.23 7.96 2.12
CA SER A 61 -17.90 9.09 1.25
C SER A 61 -17.16 8.67 -0.01
N PHE A 62 -16.30 7.66 0.07
CA PHE A 62 -15.59 7.13 -1.11
C PHE A 62 -16.52 6.33 -2.02
N LEU A 63 -17.41 5.50 -1.47
CA LEU A 63 -18.42 4.78 -2.25
C LEU A 63 -19.34 5.73 -3.02
N ALA A 64 -19.77 6.83 -2.38
CA ALA A 64 -20.54 7.89 -3.02
C ALA A 64 -19.79 8.50 -4.21
N ARG A 65 -18.48 8.77 -4.04
CA ARG A 65 -17.63 9.30 -5.09
C ARG A 65 -17.45 8.32 -6.25
N ILE A 66 -17.28 7.03 -5.96
CA ILE A 66 -17.21 5.98 -6.99
C ILE A 66 -18.47 6.01 -7.84
N SER A 67 -19.65 6.02 -7.21
CA SER A 67 -20.94 6.09 -7.90
C SER A 67 -21.04 7.33 -8.80
N GLU A 68 -20.72 8.51 -8.26
CA GLU A 68 -20.78 9.77 -9.01
C GLU A 68 -19.87 9.75 -10.25
N ASN A 69 -18.63 9.30 -10.11
CA ASN A 69 -17.66 9.27 -11.21
C ASN A 69 -18.04 8.24 -12.30
N ILE A 70 -18.67 7.12 -11.91
CA ILE A 70 -19.21 6.17 -12.88
C ILE A 70 -20.40 6.78 -13.61
N SER A 71 -21.31 7.47 -12.92
CA SER A 71 -22.44 8.17 -13.55
C SER A 71 -21.96 9.22 -14.56
N ILE A 72 -20.90 9.97 -14.26
CA ILE A 72 -20.24 10.88 -15.21
C ILE A 72 -19.70 10.10 -16.43
N GLY A 73 -18.96 9.01 -16.19
CA GLY A 73 -18.40 8.19 -17.27
C GLY A 73 -19.45 7.44 -18.10
N LYS A 74 -20.66 7.26 -17.57
CA LYS A 74 -21.82 6.70 -18.25
C LYS A 74 -22.70 7.75 -18.93
N GLU A 75 -22.27 9.01 -18.91
CA GLU A 75 -22.97 10.12 -19.54
C GLU A 75 -24.42 10.25 -19.04
N VAL A 76 -24.65 9.93 -17.76
CA VAL A 76 -25.92 10.20 -17.08
C VAL A 76 -26.11 11.72 -17.06
N ALA A 77 -27.32 12.19 -17.40
CA ALA A 77 -27.65 13.61 -17.38
C ALA A 77 -27.36 14.21 -15.99
N GLU A 78 -26.83 15.44 -15.92
CA GLU A 78 -26.37 16.02 -14.66
C GLU A 78 -27.46 16.06 -13.57
N ASP A 79 -28.71 16.26 -13.98
CA ASP A 79 -29.88 16.26 -13.10
C ASP A 79 -30.17 14.86 -12.50
N ASP A 80 -29.80 13.79 -13.20
CA ASP A 80 -30.09 12.39 -12.83
C ASP A 80 -28.91 11.68 -12.15
N ILE A 81 -27.71 12.29 -12.11
CA ILE A 81 -26.49 11.67 -11.55
C ILE A 81 -26.68 11.22 -10.10
N LYS A 82 -27.41 12.03 -9.31
CA LYS A 82 -27.64 11.76 -7.87
C LYS A 82 -28.66 10.65 -7.63
N ASP A 83 -29.55 10.43 -8.58
CA ASP A 83 -30.63 9.43 -8.49
C ASP A 83 -30.25 8.11 -9.18
N THR A 84 -29.19 8.13 -10.00
CA THR A 84 -28.67 6.95 -10.71
C THR A 84 -27.48 6.36 -9.97
N ALA A 85 -27.72 5.26 -9.23
CA ALA A 85 -26.66 4.51 -8.58
C ALA A 85 -25.68 3.93 -9.61
N PHE A 86 -24.39 4.23 -9.44
CA PHE A 86 -23.28 3.73 -10.25
C PHE A 86 -23.50 3.82 -11.77
N GLY A 87 -24.16 4.86 -12.28
CA GLY A 87 -24.44 4.99 -13.72
C GLY A 87 -25.17 3.80 -14.34
N ASN A 88 -26.02 3.10 -13.57
CA ASN A 88 -26.76 1.90 -13.99
C ASN A 88 -25.87 0.70 -14.40
N ILE A 89 -24.67 0.56 -13.83
CA ILE A 89 -23.90 -0.68 -13.95
C ILE A 89 -24.18 -1.65 -12.80
N ASN A 90 -23.91 -2.92 -13.02
CA ASN A 90 -23.98 -3.94 -11.98
C ASN A 90 -22.72 -3.84 -11.09
N VAL A 91 -22.91 -3.75 -9.78
CA VAL A 91 -21.80 -3.71 -8.81
C VAL A 91 -21.83 -4.96 -7.94
N ILE A 92 -20.66 -5.58 -7.75
CA ILE A 92 -20.48 -6.74 -6.87
C ILE A 92 -19.45 -6.36 -5.81
N LEU A 93 -19.84 -6.42 -4.54
CA LEU A 93 -18.95 -6.20 -3.41
C LEU A 93 -18.51 -7.56 -2.85
N CYS A 94 -17.20 -7.78 -2.79
CA CYS A 94 -16.57 -8.98 -2.25
C CYS A 94 -15.69 -8.59 -1.06
N GLY A 95 -15.79 -9.31 0.05
CA GLY A 95 -14.97 -9.06 1.23
C GLY A 95 -15.61 -9.54 2.53
N ASP A 96 -14.92 -9.28 3.63
CA ASP A 96 -15.35 -9.66 4.98
C ASP A 96 -15.29 -8.43 5.90
N LEU A 97 -16.43 -8.09 6.50
CA LEU A 97 -16.59 -6.94 7.37
C LEU A 97 -15.89 -7.08 8.73
N HIS A 98 -15.46 -8.28 9.10
CA HIS A 98 -14.66 -8.54 10.30
C HIS A 98 -13.16 -8.32 10.08
N GLN A 99 -12.75 -7.97 8.85
CA GLN A 99 -11.39 -7.51 8.57
C GLN A 99 -11.22 -6.02 8.93
N PHE A 100 -10.29 -5.32 8.28
CA PHE A 100 -10.03 -3.92 8.59
C PHE A 100 -11.18 -3.01 8.14
N ALA A 101 -11.45 -2.00 8.97
CA ALA A 101 -12.31 -0.87 8.65
C ALA A 101 -11.58 0.13 7.73
N PRO A 102 -12.28 1.16 7.20
CA PRO A 102 -11.67 2.12 6.29
C PRO A 102 -10.43 2.83 6.87
N VAL A 103 -9.33 2.78 6.13
CA VAL A 103 -8.02 3.28 6.58
C VAL A 103 -8.04 4.81 6.66
N SER A 104 -7.46 5.35 7.73
CA SER A 104 -7.33 6.79 7.98
C SER A 104 -8.64 7.58 8.12
N GLN A 105 -9.79 6.92 8.08
CA GLN A 105 -11.11 7.57 8.21
C GLN A 105 -11.63 7.50 9.64
N PHE A 106 -12.70 8.24 9.91
CA PHE A 106 -13.45 8.09 11.16
C PHE A 106 -14.28 6.81 11.13
N ALA A 107 -14.56 6.23 12.29
CA ALA A 107 -15.35 4.99 12.35
C ALA A 107 -16.76 5.14 11.75
N CYS A 108 -17.35 6.35 11.79
CA CYS A 108 -18.65 6.64 11.15
C CYS A 108 -18.62 6.46 9.63
N GLU A 109 -17.45 6.52 8.99
CA GLU A 109 -17.31 6.31 7.54
C GLU A 109 -17.40 4.83 7.14
N ALA A 110 -17.37 3.89 8.07
CA ALA A 110 -17.51 2.47 7.75
C ALA A 110 -18.91 2.16 7.17
N LEU A 111 -18.96 1.46 6.04
CA LEU A 111 -20.22 1.17 5.33
C LEU A 111 -21.29 0.56 6.24
N PHE A 112 -20.89 -0.38 7.09
CA PHE A 112 -21.74 -1.14 8.00
C PHE A 112 -22.25 -0.35 9.22
N ARG A 113 -21.72 0.84 9.52
CA ARG A 113 -22.26 1.68 10.61
C ARG A 113 -23.48 2.49 10.16
N PRO A 114 -24.45 2.77 11.04
CA PRO A 114 -25.54 3.69 10.71
C PRO A 114 -25.03 5.12 10.54
N VAL A 115 -25.82 5.96 9.86
CA VAL A 115 -25.55 7.40 9.74
C VAL A 115 -26.24 8.19 10.84
N ASP A 116 -25.62 9.29 11.27
CA ASP A 116 -26.24 10.31 12.11
C ASP A 116 -26.65 11.51 11.23
N ILE A 117 -27.96 11.66 11.03
CA ILE A 117 -28.56 12.70 10.18
C ILE A 117 -28.16 14.12 10.62
N LYS A 118 -27.82 14.34 11.90
CA LYS A 118 -27.50 15.67 12.42
C LYS A 118 -26.03 16.06 12.19
N SER A 119 -25.13 15.09 12.14
CA SER A 119 -23.68 15.33 12.16
C SER A 119 -22.97 14.86 10.89
N ASP A 120 -23.52 13.88 10.17
CA ASP A 120 -22.89 13.33 8.97
C ASP A 120 -23.13 14.21 7.73
N GLY A 121 -22.09 14.31 6.91
CA GLY A 121 -22.14 15.04 5.65
C GLY A 121 -23.00 14.37 4.58
N SER A 122 -23.34 15.12 3.53
CA SER A 122 -24.15 14.61 2.41
C SER A 122 -23.52 13.40 1.72
N SER A 123 -22.19 13.38 1.51
CA SER A 123 -21.47 12.26 0.90
C SER A 123 -21.58 10.98 1.73
N VAL A 124 -21.51 11.10 3.06
CA VAL A 124 -21.64 9.98 4.01
C VAL A 124 -23.04 9.37 3.91
N MET A 125 -24.07 10.23 3.88
CA MET A 125 -25.46 9.81 3.73
C MET A 125 -25.71 9.12 2.39
N VAL A 126 -25.22 9.68 1.29
CA VAL A 126 -25.34 9.07 -0.05
C VAL A 126 -24.63 7.73 -0.09
N GLY A 127 -23.40 7.64 0.42
CA GLY A 127 -22.62 6.42 0.48
C GLY A 127 -23.32 5.31 1.27
N ARG A 128 -23.96 5.65 2.39
CA ARG A 128 -24.78 4.68 3.14
C ARG A 128 -25.99 4.21 2.35
N ARG A 129 -26.73 5.12 1.71
CA ARG A 129 -27.90 4.76 0.89
C ARG A 129 -27.52 3.83 -0.26
N LEU A 130 -26.40 4.10 -0.93
CA LEU A 130 -25.85 3.23 -1.97
C LEU A 130 -25.47 1.85 -1.42
N TYR A 131 -24.91 1.78 -0.22
CA TYR A 131 -24.60 0.49 0.41
C TYR A 131 -25.87 -0.29 0.79
N GLU A 132 -26.92 0.40 1.26
CA GLU A 132 -28.19 -0.22 1.62
C GLU A 132 -29.03 -0.64 0.40
N SER A 133 -28.72 -0.16 -0.81
CA SER A 133 -29.42 -0.59 -2.03
C SER A 133 -28.99 -1.96 -2.55
N PHE A 134 -28.01 -2.61 -1.92
CA PHE A 134 -27.62 -3.97 -2.25
C PHE A 134 -28.58 -4.96 -1.58
N GLU A 135 -29.48 -5.55 -2.38
CA GLU A 135 -30.52 -6.47 -1.89
C GLU A 135 -30.06 -7.93 -1.85
N SER A 136 -29.11 -8.31 -2.71
CA SER A 136 -28.62 -9.68 -2.82
C SER A 136 -27.34 -9.88 -2.02
N VAL A 137 -27.39 -10.76 -1.02
CA VAL A 137 -26.23 -11.12 -0.18
C VAL A 137 -25.96 -12.61 -0.30
N VAL A 138 -24.73 -12.97 -0.67
CA VAL A 138 -24.26 -14.35 -0.74
C VAL A 138 -23.18 -14.57 0.31
N ILE A 139 -23.42 -15.50 1.24
CA ILE A 139 -22.48 -15.85 2.31
C ILE A 139 -21.80 -17.17 1.95
N LEU A 140 -20.49 -17.13 1.72
CA LEU A 140 -19.67 -18.32 1.54
C LEU A 140 -19.35 -18.93 2.91
N LYS A 141 -19.58 -20.24 3.07
CA LYS A 141 -19.42 -20.94 4.36
C LYS A 141 -18.21 -21.87 4.44
N GLU A 142 -17.68 -22.29 3.30
CA GLU A 142 -16.58 -23.24 3.23
C GLU A 142 -15.24 -22.50 3.26
N GLN A 143 -14.39 -22.82 4.24
CA GLN A 143 -13.02 -22.31 4.32
C GLN A 143 -12.07 -23.23 3.57
N MET A 144 -11.45 -22.72 2.52
CA MET A 144 -10.54 -23.48 1.65
C MET A 144 -9.06 -23.29 2.02
N ARG A 145 -8.72 -22.28 2.85
CA ARG A 145 -7.33 -21.88 3.10
C ARG A 145 -6.62 -22.76 4.12
N ILE A 146 -7.33 -23.21 5.14
CA ILE A 146 -6.74 -23.84 6.33
C ILE A 146 -7.23 -25.27 6.42
N THR A 147 -6.29 -26.20 6.44
CA THR A 147 -6.56 -27.65 6.41
C THR A 147 -6.46 -28.30 7.79
N ASP A 148 -5.76 -27.66 8.72
CA ASP A 148 -5.66 -28.11 10.11
C ASP A 148 -7.00 -27.86 10.82
N PRO A 149 -7.63 -28.83 11.47
CA PRO A 149 -8.96 -28.67 12.09
C PRO A 149 -8.98 -27.79 13.35
N VAL A 150 -7.85 -27.55 14.02
CA VAL A 150 -7.78 -26.70 15.23
C VAL A 150 -8.01 -25.24 14.87
N TRP A 151 -7.39 -24.79 13.79
CA TRP A 151 -7.43 -23.39 13.35
C TRP A 151 -8.82 -22.89 12.92
N PRO A 152 -9.65 -23.63 12.17
CA PRO A 152 -11.02 -23.25 11.87
C PRO A 152 -11.88 -23.03 13.10
N LYS A 153 -11.77 -23.88 14.15
CA LYS A 153 -12.48 -23.69 15.42
C LYS A 153 -12.08 -22.35 16.03
N PHE A 154 -10.78 -22.16 16.24
CA PHE A 154 -10.24 -20.92 16.80
C PHE A 154 -10.65 -19.68 16.00
N LEU A 155 -10.50 -19.69 14.68
CA LEU A 155 -10.81 -18.53 13.84
C LEU A 155 -12.31 -18.24 13.81
N GLN A 156 -13.16 -19.26 13.92
CA GLN A 156 -14.60 -19.07 14.06
C GLN A 156 -14.95 -18.41 15.40
N HIS A 157 -14.35 -18.87 16.50
CA HIS A 157 -14.51 -18.24 17.82
C HIS A 157 -14.01 -16.79 17.81
N LEU A 158 -12.83 -16.54 17.25
CA LEU A 158 -12.26 -15.21 17.10
C LEU A 158 -13.17 -14.28 16.28
N HIS A 159 -13.78 -14.79 15.21
CA HIS A 159 -14.69 -14.03 14.36
C HIS A 159 -15.96 -13.58 15.11
N HIS A 160 -16.51 -14.42 15.99
CA HIS A 160 -17.71 -14.11 16.77
C HIS A 160 -17.42 -13.43 18.11
N GLY A 161 -16.15 -13.31 18.50
CA GLY A 161 -15.75 -12.80 19.81
C GLY A 161 -16.00 -13.79 20.95
N GLU A 162 -15.99 -15.08 20.66
CA GLU A 162 -16.29 -16.21 21.56
C GLU A 162 -15.02 -17.00 21.90
N VAL A 163 -13.88 -16.33 22.03
CA VAL A 163 -12.57 -16.97 22.31
C VAL A 163 -12.59 -17.67 23.68
N GLU A 164 -12.20 -18.95 23.71
CA GLU A 164 -12.15 -19.80 24.90
C GLU A 164 -10.73 -19.94 25.46
N GLU A 165 -10.57 -20.54 26.65
CA GLU A 165 -9.26 -20.79 27.27
C GLU A 165 -8.40 -21.74 26.41
N GLU A 166 -9.00 -22.79 25.83
CA GLU A 166 -8.34 -23.73 24.92
C GLU A 166 -7.74 -23.03 23.68
N ASP A 167 -8.40 -21.96 23.20
CA ASP A 167 -7.91 -21.16 22.07
C ASP A 167 -6.67 -20.35 22.47
N LEU A 168 -6.63 -19.85 23.71
CA LEU A 168 -5.49 -19.10 24.24
C LEU A 168 -4.30 -20.03 24.47
N ASP A 169 -4.51 -21.20 25.07
CA ASP A 169 -3.47 -22.21 25.29
C ASP A 169 -2.81 -22.60 23.95
N MET A 170 -3.62 -22.79 22.90
CA MET A 170 -3.11 -23.05 21.55
C MET A 170 -2.21 -21.93 21.03
N LEU A 171 -2.59 -20.66 21.22
CA LEU A 171 -1.79 -19.51 20.79
C LEU A 171 -0.51 -19.33 21.61
N GLU A 172 -0.59 -19.57 22.93
CA GLU A 172 0.57 -19.50 23.83
C GLU A 172 1.61 -20.56 23.47
N GLY A 173 1.17 -21.75 23.07
CA GLY A 173 2.04 -22.80 22.54
C GLY A 173 2.83 -22.38 21.30
N LEU A 174 2.35 -21.40 20.51
CA LEU A 174 3.05 -20.88 19.32
C LEU A 174 4.09 -19.79 19.64
N VAL A 175 4.18 -19.34 20.89
CA VAL A 175 5.13 -18.30 21.29
C VAL A 175 6.54 -18.88 21.30
N LEU A 176 7.44 -18.26 20.53
CA LEU A 176 8.84 -18.68 20.44
C LEU A 176 9.49 -18.75 21.82
N GLY A 177 10.07 -19.91 22.13
CA GLY A 177 10.68 -20.20 23.44
C GLY A 177 9.80 -20.99 24.40
N SER A 178 8.56 -21.33 24.02
CA SER A 178 7.82 -22.42 24.67
C SER A 178 8.47 -23.78 24.36
N GLU A 179 8.22 -24.80 25.19
CA GLU A 179 8.68 -26.17 24.91
C GLU A 179 8.05 -26.74 23.62
N GLU A 180 6.90 -26.22 23.20
CA GLU A 180 6.12 -26.67 22.04
C GLU A 180 6.48 -25.94 20.73
N ALA A 181 7.15 -24.78 20.79
CA ALA A 181 7.57 -23.99 19.64
C ALA A 181 9.10 -23.91 19.49
N ASP A 182 9.78 -25.05 19.57
CA ASP A 182 11.18 -25.15 19.15
C ASP A 182 11.28 -25.07 17.62
N VAL A 183 11.70 -23.90 17.13
CA VAL A 183 11.72 -23.57 15.70
C VAL A 183 13.13 -23.28 15.24
N ASP A 184 13.60 -24.07 14.27
CA ASP A 184 14.85 -23.81 13.57
C ASP A 184 14.68 -22.80 12.43
N PHE A 185 15.05 -21.54 12.69
CA PHE A 185 15.04 -20.46 11.69
C PHE A 185 16.12 -20.58 10.60
N SER A 186 16.95 -21.62 10.63
CA SER A 186 17.93 -21.90 9.58
C SER A 186 17.40 -22.83 8.48
N SER A 187 16.31 -23.56 8.74
CA SER A 187 15.72 -24.51 7.81
C SER A 187 14.32 -24.11 7.33
N ALA A 188 13.89 -24.71 6.22
CA ALA A 188 12.56 -24.48 5.68
C ALA A 188 11.48 -25.10 6.58
N PRO A 189 10.30 -24.46 6.74
CA PRO A 189 9.86 -23.25 6.04
C PRO A 189 10.27 -21.93 6.72
N TRP A 190 10.94 -21.96 7.86
CA TRP A 190 11.16 -20.79 8.73
C TRP A 190 12.29 -19.88 8.27
N ASN A 191 13.25 -20.41 7.52
CA ASN A 191 14.30 -19.63 6.85
C ASN A 191 13.77 -18.62 5.82
N GLU A 192 12.54 -18.81 5.33
CA GLU A 192 11.83 -17.94 4.38
C GLU A 192 10.59 -17.26 5.00
N ALA A 193 10.42 -17.36 6.33
CA ALA A 193 9.25 -16.81 6.99
C ALA A 193 9.16 -15.28 6.84
N SER A 194 7.93 -14.80 6.59
CA SER A 194 7.63 -13.37 6.54
C SER A 194 7.30 -12.85 7.93
N LEU A 195 7.92 -11.73 8.32
CA LEU A 195 7.48 -11.01 9.52
C LEU A 195 6.23 -10.18 9.19
N VAL A 196 5.16 -10.43 9.94
CA VAL A 196 3.99 -9.56 9.97
C VAL A 196 4.05 -8.74 11.26
N THR A 197 4.04 -7.42 11.14
CA THR A 197 4.09 -6.50 12.28
C THR A 197 3.11 -5.35 12.07
N PRO A 198 2.41 -4.90 13.13
CA PRO A 198 1.53 -3.73 13.03
C PRO A 198 2.31 -2.41 12.88
N ARG A 199 3.65 -2.40 13.05
CA ARG A 199 4.47 -1.18 13.10
C ARG A 199 5.50 -1.13 11.98
N HIS A 200 5.48 -0.05 11.20
CA HIS A 200 6.54 0.20 10.20
C HIS A 200 7.92 0.38 10.85
N ALA A 201 7.99 0.99 12.03
CA ALA A 201 9.21 1.16 12.82
C ALA A 201 9.92 -0.16 13.18
N VAL A 202 9.20 -1.29 13.16
CA VAL A 202 9.79 -2.62 13.33
C VAL A 202 10.17 -3.21 11.97
N ARG A 203 9.29 -3.06 10.98
CA ARG A 203 9.49 -3.59 9.63
C ARG A 203 10.74 -3.03 8.95
N GLU A 204 11.00 -1.73 9.06
CA GLU A 204 12.15 -1.08 8.40
C GLU A 204 13.50 -1.65 8.89
N PRO A 205 13.81 -1.63 10.21
CA PRO A 205 15.00 -2.31 10.74
C PRO A 205 15.03 -3.80 10.43
N TRP A 206 13.88 -4.48 10.46
CA TRP A 206 13.81 -5.91 10.16
C TRP A 206 14.23 -6.21 8.72
N ASN A 207 13.68 -5.49 7.74
CA ASN A 207 14.05 -5.65 6.33
C ASN A 207 15.53 -5.33 6.10
N ALA A 208 16.04 -4.28 6.74
CA ALA A 208 17.46 -3.92 6.68
C ALA A 208 18.37 -4.97 7.34
N ALA A 209 17.90 -5.66 8.39
CA ALA A 209 18.62 -6.78 8.98
C ALA A 209 18.55 -8.03 8.10
N ALA A 210 17.39 -8.31 7.49
CA ALA A 210 17.15 -9.44 6.61
C ALA A 210 18.02 -9.37 5.35
N VAL A 211 18.09 -8.21 4.67
CA VAL A 211 18.95 -8.04 3.48
C VAL A 211 20.43 -8.22 3.83
N ARG A 212 20.88 -7.70 4.98
CA ARG A 212 22.26 -7.88 5.45
C ARG A 212 22.57 -9.33 5.85
N LYS A 213 21.61 -10.05 6.43
CA LYS A 213 21.73 -11.49 6.69
C LYS A 213 21.84 -12.25 5.38
N TRP A 214 21.02 -11.91 4.39
CA TRP A 214 21.06 -12.50 3.05
C TRP A 214 22.42 -12.31 2.38
N CYS A 215 22.94 -11.07 2.32
CA CYS A 215 24.25 -10.77 1.74
C CYS A 215 25.38 -11.57 2.41
N ARG A 216 25.35 -11.67 3.74
CA ARG A 216 26.34 -12.46 4.50
C ARG A 216 26.30 -13.97 4.20
N THR A 217 25.10 -14.51 3.95
CA THR A 217 24.91 -15.96 3.78
C THR A 217 25.11 -16.40 2.35
N SER A 218 24.66 -15.59 1.38
CA SER A 218 24.77 -15.85 -0.06
C SER A 218 26.10 -15.39 -0.65
N GLY A 219 26.83 -14.49 0.02
CA GLY A 219 28.00 -13.82 -0.54
C GLY A 219 27.66 -12.67 -1.49
N GLU A 220 26.37 -12.35 -1.66
CA GLU A 220 25.91 -11.27 -2.52
C GLU A 220 26.31 -9.89 -1.99
N GLN A 221 26.53 -8.96 -2.92
CA GLN A 221 26.92 -7.60 -2.60
C GLN A 221 25.71 -6.74 -2.25
N LEU A 222 25.87 -5.90 -1.20
CA LEU A 222 24.84 -4.93 -0.81
C LEU A 222 25.14 -3.58 -1.44
N PHE A 223 24.17 -3.03 -2.16
CA PHE A 223 24.24 -1.69 -2.73
C PHE A 223 23.38 -0.72 -1.93
N ILE A 224 23.95 0.43 -1.58
CA ILE A 224 23.26 1.56 -0.97
C ILE A 224 23.10 2.62 -2.06
N ILE A 225 21.85 2.98 -2.34
CA ILE A 225 21.49 3.99 -3.34
C ILE A 225 20.94 5.22 -2.63
N ASP A 226 21.52 6.37 -2.96
CA ASP A 226 21.03 7.66 -2.48
C ASP A 226 20.02 8.28 -3.44
N ALA A 227 19.08 9.01 -2.86
CA ALA A 227 18.20 9.91 -3.60
C ALA A 227 18.96 11.03 -4.32
N GLU A 228 18.56 11.36 -5.54
CA GLU A 228 19.01 12.56 -6.23
C GLU A 228 17.97 13.69 -6.13
N ASP A 229 18.39 14.83 -5.57
CA ASP A 229 17.57 16.04 -5.50
C ASP A 229 18.10 17.12 -6.45
N GLN A 230 17.22 17.63 -7.32
CA GLN A 230 17.57 18.65 -8.31
C GLN A 230 16.52 19.77 -8.40
N VAL A 231 16.97 20.97 -8.75
CA VAL A 231 16.11 22.11 -9.12
C VAL A 231 16.42 22.46 -10.56
N ASN A 232 15.44 22.40 -11.46
CA ASN A 232 15.64 22.75 -12.87
C ASN A 232 16.89 22.10 -13.51
N GLY A 233 17.17 20.83 -13.17
CA GLY A 233 18.32 20.07 -13.68
C GLY A 233 19.67 20.39 -13.03
N ARG A 234 19.73 21.30 -12.04
CA ARG A 234 20.95 21.54 -11.25
C ARG A 234 20.86 20.91 -9.85
N PRO A 235 22.01 20.52 -9.25
CA PRO A 235 22.05 20.11 -7.86
C PRO A 235 21.53 21.20 -6.91
N LEU A 236 21.01 20.77 -5.76
CA LEU A 236 20.61 21.68 -4.68
C LEU A 236 21.79 22.42 -4.08
N THR A 237 21.60 23.72 -3.85
CA THR A 237 22.47 24.54 -2.99
C THR A 237 22.34 24.11 -1.53
N LEU A 238 23.33 24.44 -0.69
CA LEU A 238 23.32 24.08 0.74
C LEU A 238 22.03 24.55 1.46
N ARG A 239 21.53 25.73 1.09
CA ARG A 239 20.31 26.30 1.66
C ARG A 239 19.06 25.53 1.23
N GLU A 240 18.98 25.13 -0.03
CA GLU A 240 17.87 24.30 -0.52
C GLU A 240 17.92 22.90 0.11
N ARG A 241 19.11 22.29 0.25
CA ARG A 241 19.28 21.02 0.96
C ARG A 241 18.76 21.12 2.40
N TYR A 242 19.13 22.19 3.10
CA TYR A 242 18.62 22.43 4.46
C TYR A 242 17.09 22.59 4.48
N ALA A 243 16.52 23.31 3.51
CA ALA A 243 15.07 23.48 3.40
C ALA A 243 14.34 22.16 3.12
N VAL A 244 14.89 21.29 2.25
CA VAL A 244 14.37 19.93 2.00
C VAL A 244 14.42 19.09 3.30
N ALA A 245 15.58 19.07 3.98
CA ALA A 245 15.74 18.33 5.23
C ALA A 245 14.83 18.86 6.36
N ALA A 246 14.62 20.18 6.45
CA ALA A 246 13.73 20.78 7.42
C ALA A 246 12.25 20.49 7.12
N ARG A 247 11.87 20.45 5.83
CA ARG A 247 10.53 20.03 5.39
C ARG A 247 10.27 18.56 5.70
N ALA A 248 11.32 17.72 5.66
CA ALA A 248 11.23 16.32 6.05
C ALA A 248 10.65 16.17 7.48
N LYS A 249 11.06 17.06 8.39
CA LYS A 249 10.64 17.06 9.80
C LYS A 249 9.27 17.71 10.07
N LYS A 250 8.84 18.69 9.27
CA LYS A 250 7.64 19.51 9.55
C LYS A 250 6.35 18.98 8.92
N ASP A 251 6.40 18.43 7.72
CA ASP A 251 5.20 18.00 6.99
C ASP A 251 4.84 16.55 7.37
N ARG A 252 3.85 16.40 8.24
CA ARG A 252 3.30 15.11 8.68
C ARG A 252 2.32 14.49 7.67
N SER A 253 1.56 15.31 6.94
CA SER A 253 0.52 14.82 6.00
C SER A 253 1.09 14.32 4.67
N ASP A 254 2.25 14.85 4.24
CA ASP A 254 2.81 14.60 2.90
C ASP A 254 3.89 13.50 2.91
N ARG A 255 3.99 12.71 3.99
CA ARG A 255 4.90 11.55 4.03
C ARG A 255 4.47 10.44 3.05
N ARG A 256 3.18 10.38 2.66
CA ARG A 256 2.58 9.36 1.78
C ARG A 256 3.12 9.34 0.35
N ARG A 257 3.69 10.45 -0.13
CA ARG A 257 4.23 10.60 -1.49
C ARG A 257 5.76 10.75 -1.51
N ARG A 258 6.42 10.50 -0.38
CA ARG A 258 7.88 10.66 -0.28
C ARG A 258 8.58 9.36 -0.58
N LEU A 259 9.40 9.39 -1.62
CA LEU A 259 10.41 8.36 -1.84
C LEU A 259 11.44 8.45 -0.66
N PRO A 260 11.93 7.35 -0.08
CA PRO A 260 12.90 7.31 1.03
C PRO A 260 14.29 7.76 0.60
N GLU A 261 15.07 8.33 1.53
CA GLU A 261 16.35 9.00 1.23
C GLU A 261 17.45 8.07 0.74
N THR A 262 17.43 6.84 1.24
CA THR A 262 18.41 5.82 0.94
C THR A 262 17.72 4.47 0.81
N VAL A 263 18.19 3.63 -0.09
CA VAL A 263 17.65 2.29 -0.32
C VAL A 263 18.78 1.29 -0.32
N GLU A 264 18.59 0.18 0.39
CA GLU A 264 19.50 -0.96 0.37
C GLU A 264 18.93 -2.03 -0.56
N ILE A 265 19.71 -2.43 -1.56
CA ILE A 265 19.32 -3.50 -2.51
C ILE A 265 20.44 -4.52 -2.68
N ALA A 266 20.06 -5.76 -2.96
CA ALA A 266 20.98 -6.84 -3.30
C ALA A 266 20.28 -7.82 -4.25
N ARG A 267 21.06 -8.57 -5.04
CA ARG A 267 20.49 -9.68 -5.83
C ARG A 267 19.93 -10.75 -4.90
N GLY A 268 18.84 -11.39 -5.30
CA GLY A 268 18.08 -12.34 -4.49
C GLY A 268 17.16 -11.70 -3.43
N MET A 269 17.20 -10.38 -3.25
CA MET A 269 16.34 -9.69 -2.28
C MET A 269 14.86 -9.75 -2.72
N LYS A 270 13.99 -10.13 -1.78
CA LYS A 270 12.53 -10.06 -1.99
C LYS A 270 12.06 -8.62 -1.91
N VAL A 271 11.26 -8.22 -2.89
CA VAL A 271 10.74 -6.86 -3.04
C VAL A 271 9.23 -6.87 -3.25
N MET A 272 8.60 -5.74 -2.95
CA MET A 272 7.20 -5.50 -3.21
C MET A 272 7.07 -4.16 -3.94
N VAL A 273 6.37 -4.17 -5.06
CA VAL A 273 6.00 -2.96 -5.80
C VAL A 273 4.97 -2.19 -4.96
N THR A 274 5.14 -0.88 -4.82
CA THR A 274 4.27 -0.04 -3.98
C THR A 274 3.46 1.00 -4.72
N THR A 275 3.78 1.21 -5.99
CA THR A 275 3.09 2.12 -6.86
C THR A 275 2.53 1.36 -8.05
N ASN A 276 1.49 1.91 -8.66
CA ASN A 276 0.95 1.35 -9.88
C ASN A 276 1.83 1.82 -11.03
N ILE A 277 2.76 0.96 -11.47
CA ILE A 277 3.69 1.28 -12.55
C ILE A 277 3.01 0.96 -13.89
N HIS A 278 2.55 -0.28 -14.05
CA HIS A 278 1.79 -0.74 -15.23
C HIS A 278 0.72 -1.75 -14.80
N THR A 279 -0.48 -1.26 -14.49
CA THR A 279 -1.61 -2.10 -14.02
C THR A 279 -2.03 -3.15 -15.05
N ASP A 280 -1.98 -2.80 -16.34
CA ASP A 280 -2.36 -3.73 -17.43
C ASP A 280 -1.40 -4.93 -17.54
N LEU A 281 -0.19 -4.78 -17.00
CA LEU A 281 0.84 -5.81 -16.98
C LEU A 281 0.92 -6.52 -15.61
N ASP A 282 -0.03 -6.29 -14.70
CA ASP A 282 0.00 -6.77 -13.31
C ASP A 282 1.28 -6.31 -12.55
N VAL A 283 1.81 -5.13 -12.89
CA VAL A 283 2.91 -4.45 -12.16
C VAL A 283 2.30 -3.32 -11.33
N ALA A 284 1.58 -3.72 -10.29
CA ALA A 284 0.82 -2.84 -9.43
C ALA A 284 1.29 -2.91 -7.97
N ASN A 285 0.86 -1.94 -7.16
CA ASN A 285 1.09 -1.97 -5.72
C ASN A 285 0.68 -3.32 -5.12
N GLY A 286 1.51 -3.93 -4.26
CA GLY A 286 1.29 -5.24 -3.68
C GLY A 286 1.92 -6.40 -4.46
N SER A 287 2.35 -6.18 -5.71
CA SER A 287 3.04 -7.19 -6.51
C SER A 287 4.37 -7.55 -5.89
N ARG A 288 4.63 -8.84 -5.69
CA ARG A 288 5.86 -9.34 -5.07
C ARG A 288 6.81 -9.87 -6.11
N GLY A 289 8.10 -9.66 -5.88
CA GLY A 289 9.15 -10.18 -6.73
C GLY A 289 10.46 -10.37 -6.01
N GLU A 290 11.47 -10.68 -6.81
CA GLU A 290 12.84 -10.88 -6.38
C GLU A 290 13.78 -10.15 -7.35
N ILE A 291 14.76 -9.44 -6.82
CA ILE A 291 15.79 -8.79 -7.63
C ILE A 291 16.69 -9.87 -8.22
N VAL A 292 16.67 -10.03 -9.53
CA VAL A 292 17.55 -10.96 -10.27
C VAL A 292 18.88 -10.30 -10.57
N ASP A 293 18.84 -9.04 -10.98
CA ASP A 293 20.05 -8.31 -11.35
C ASP A 293 19.92 -6.79 -11.13
N ILE A 294 21.07 -6.12 -11.04
CA ILE A 294 21.19 -4.70 -10.79
C ILE A 294 22.06 -4.10 -11.88
N VAL A 295 21.45 -3.38 -12.82
CA VAL A 295 22.18 -2.76 -13.93
C VAL A 295 22.62 -1.35 -13.52
N LEU A 296 23.92 -1.19 -13.32
CA LEU A 296 24.53 0.06 -12.89
C LEU A 296 24.47 1.15 -13.98
N HIS A 297 24.61 2.40 -13.57
CA HIS A 297 24.75 3.52 -14.50
C HIS A 297 26.01 3.33 -15.37
N PRO A 298 25.99 3.68 -16.67
CA PRO A 298 27.17 3.57 -17.55
C PRO A 298 28.41 4.31 -17.04
N ASP A 299 28.19 5.44 -16.36
CA ASP A 299 29.25 6.27 -15.78
C ASP A 299 29.62 5.89 -14.33
N GLU A 300 29.05 4.80 -13.79
CA GLU A 300 29.39 4.34 -12.44
C GLU A 300 30.87 3.91 -12.39
N PRO A 301 31.65 4.42 -11.41
CA PRO A 301 33.03 3.98 -11.25
C PRO A 301 33.11 2.48 -10.97
N PRO A 302 34.25 1.82 -11.27
CA PRO A 302 34.43 0.41 -10.96
C PRO A 302 34.10 0.10 -9.50
N VAL A 303 33.15 -0.80 -9.30
CA VAL A 303 32.68 -1.22 -7.98
C VAL A 303 33.63 -2.30 -7.45
N PRO A 304 34.17 -2.18 -6.22
CA PRO A 304 34.99 -3.24 -5.62
C PRO A 304 34.18 -4.52 -5.45
N GLU A 305 34.81 -5.68 -5.59
CA GLU A 305 34.13 -6.96 -5.36
C GLU A 305 33.90 -7.23 -3.87
N GLY A 306 32.67 -7.59 -3.52
CA GLY A 306 32.27 -7.98 -2.17
C GLY A 306 31.98 -6.79 -1.23
N GLY A 307 31.12 -7.03 -0.24
CA GLY A 307 30.84 -6.08 0.83
C GLY A 307 29.66 -5.14 0.58
N VAL A 308 29.72 -3.96 1.21
CA VAL A 308 28.68 -2.92 1.12
C VAL A 308 29.22 -1.77 0.28
N VAL A 309 28.54 -1.44 -0.81
CA VAL A 309 28.93 -0.40 -1.75
C VAL A 309 27.88 0.67 -1.79
N ARG A 310 28.29 1.93 -1.65
CA ARG A 310 27.41 3.07 -1.88
C ARG A 310 27.61 3.56 -3.31
N LEU A 311 26.57 3.45 -4.13
CA LEU A 311 26.64 3.85 -5.54
C LEU A 311 26.72 5.37 -5.65
N LYS A 312 27.46 5.84 -6.65
CA LYS A 312 27.63 7.26 -6.95
C LYS A 312 26.45 7.79 -7.76
N TYR A 313 25.96 7.01 -8.72
CA TYR A 313 24.81 7.31 -9.55
C TYR A 313 23.67 6.33 -9.30
N MET A 314 22.45 6.72 -9.63
CA MET A 314 21.33 5.77 -9.62
C MET A 314 21.56 4.67 -10.67
N PRO A 315 21.29 3.39 -10.34
CA PRO A 315 21.23 2.32 -11.32
C PRO A 315 20.35 2.70 -12.53
N ALA A 316 20.71 2.18 -13.70
CA ALA A 316 19.90 2.38 -14.90
C ALA A 316 18.53 1.71 -14.75
N TYR A 317 18.51 0.46 -14.27
CA TYR A 317 17.30 -0.28 -13.94
C TYR A 317 17.61 -1.52 -13.09
N LEU A 318 16.59 -2.04 -12.41
CA LEU A 318 16.63 -3.32 -11.69
C LEU A 318 15.89 -4.38 -12.49
N LEU A 319 16.46 -5.58 -12.62
CA LEU A 319 15.73 -6.71 -13.17
C LEU A 319 15.01 -7.43 -12.02
N VAL A 320 13.68 -7.42 -12.04
CA VAL A 320 12.86 -8.04 -10.99
C VAL A 320 12.02 -9.16 -11.58
N LYS A 321 12.15 -10.35 -11.00
CA LYS A 321 11.29 -11.49 -11.29
C LYS A 321 10.03 -11.39 -10.45
N LEU A 322 8.91 -11.09 -11.06
CA LEU A 322 7.62 -11.04 -10.38
C LEU A 322 7.05 -12.43 -10.16
N SER A 323 6.32 -12.61 -9.06
CA SER A 323 5.65 -13.89 -8.75
C SER A 323 4.51 -14.19 -9.72
N ARG A 324 3.87 -13.13 -10.24
CA ARG A 324 2.84 -13.14 -11.28
C ARG A 324 2.95 -11.84 -12.06
N THR A 325 2.85 -11.91 -13.37
CA THR A 325 2.70 -10.73 -14.24
C THR A 325 2.10 -11.13 -15.58
N ARG A 326 1.39 -10.21 -16.24
CA ARG A 326 0.90 -10.36 -17.62
C ARG A 326 1.88 -9.80 -18.65
N ALA A 327 3.01 -9.27 -18.20
CA ALA A 327 4.05 -8.78 -19.09
C ALA A 327 4.49 -9.90 -20.04
N SER A 328 4.55 -9.57 -21.33
CA SER A 328 5.14 -10.46 -22.32
C SER A 328 6.62 -10.66 -22.00
N ARG A 329 7.13 -11.86 -22.25
CA ARG A 329 8.55 -12.16 -22.10
C ARG A 329 9.37 -11.23 -22.99
N LEU A 330 10.35 -10.55 -22.39
CA LEU A 330 11.30 -9.72 -23.12
C LEU A 330 12.40 -10.61 -23.73
N GLU A 331 12.82 -10.28 -24.95
CA GLU A 331 13.87 -11.02 -25.65
C GLU A 331 15.18 -10.99 -24.84
N GLY A 332 15.79 -12.16 -24.64
CA GLY A 332 17.01 -12.31 -23.85
C GLY A 332 16.82 -12.45 -22.33
N LEU A 333 15.58 -12.35 -21.82
CA LEU A 333 15.26 -12.54 -20.40
C LEU A 333 14.39 -13.78 -20.17
N ASP A 334 14.37 -14.28 -18.93
CA ASP A 334 13.44 -15.33 -18.51
C ASP A 334 12.02 -14.80 -18.31
N GLU A 335 11.06 -15.72 -18.23
CA GLU A 335 9.67 -15.37 -17.95
C GLU A 335 9.51 -14.59 -16.63
N PHE A 336 8.58 -13.64 -16.64
CA PHE A 336 8.23 -12.78 -15.50
C PHE A 336 9.34 -11.83 -15.00
N ILE A 337 10.45 -11.72 -15.73
CA ILE A 337 11.47 -10.71 -15.44
C ILE A 337 11.14 -9.42 -16.18
N ILE A 338 11.05 -8.33 -15.42
CA ILE A 338 10.82 -6.98 -15.96
C ILE A 338 11.89 -6.00 -15.46
N PRO A 339 12.29 -5.01 -16.28
CA PRO A 339 13.08 -3.89 -15.82
C PRO A 339 12.23 -2.91 -15.01
N ILE A 340 12.73 -2.49 -13.85
CA ILE A 340 12.16 -1.43 -13.02
C ILE A 340 13.13 -0.25 -13.00
N GLU A 341 12.69 0.88 -13.55
CA GLU A 341 13.47 2.12 -13.64
C GLU A 341 13.30 3.01 -12.39
N PRO A 342 14.25 3.92 -12.13
CA PRO A 342 14.09 4.96 -11.12
C PRO A 342 12.84 5.82 -11.35
N SER A 343 12.12 6.14 -10.28
CA SER A 343 10.95 7.02 -10.28
C SER A 343 11.30 8.45 -9.86
N ALA A 344 10.63 9.44 -10.45
CA ALA A 344 10.82 10.85 -10.09
C ALA A 344 9.53 11.51 -9.59
N VAL A 345 9.64 12.28 -8.51
CA VAL A 345 8.53 13.05 -7.93
C VAL A 345 8.94 14.51 -7.80
N THR A 346 8.04 15.42 -8.18
CA THR A 346 8.24 16.87 -8.01
C THR A 346 7.59 17.34 -6.72
N MET A 347 8.30 18.15 -5.93
CA MET A 347 7.82 18.75 -4.70
C MET A 347 8.12 20.26 -4.68
N GLN A 348 7.28 21.06 -4.04
CA GLN A 348 7.56 22.49 -3.85
C GLN A 348 8.16 22.77 -2.47
N ILE A 349 9.22 23.58 -2.41
CA ILE A 349 9.78 24.03 -1.13
C ILE A 349 9.85 25.55 -1.06
N SER A 350 9.58 26.09 0.13
CA SER A 350 9.74 27.52 0.40
C SER A 350 11.11 27.78 1.00
N VAL A 351 12.04 28.25 0.17
CA VAL A 351 13.42 28.59 0.59
C VAL A 351 13.50 30.00 1.22
N HIS A 352 12.51 30.86 0.92
CA HIS A 352 12.38 32.23 1.41
C HIS A 352 10.95 32.49 1.91
N PRO A 353 10.76 33.14 3.08
CA PRO A 353 9.41 33.47 3.57
C PRO A 353 8.66 34.52 2.73
N ARG A 354 9.35 35.26 1.84
CA ARG A 354 8.80 36.42 1.09
C ARG A 354 8.87 36.30 -0.43
N GLN A 355 9.45 35.24 -0.98
CA GLN A 355 9.45 34.95 -2.42
C GLN A 355 8.82 33.57 -2.60
N GLY A 356 7.94 33.44 -3.60
CA GLY A 356 7.17 32.21 -3.85
C GLY A 356 8.03 30.93 -3.86
N GLY A 357 7.39 29.80 -3.56
CA GLY A 357 8.05 28.51 -3.47
C GLY A 357 8.77 28.10 -4.76
N GLN A 358 9.84 27.33 -4.62
CA GLN A 358 10.61 26.77 -5.74
C GLN A 358 10.27 25.29 -5.91
N ALA A 359 10.08 24.85 -7.16
CA ALA A 359 9.85 23.45 -7.47
C ALA A 359 11.18 22.67 -7.51
N ILE A 360 11.24 21.59 -6.75
CA ILE A 360 12.33 20.60 -6.70
C ILE A 360 11.83 19.32 -7.35
N LYS A 361 12.63 18.76 -8.26
CA LYS A 361 12.46 17.39 -8.77
C LYS A 361 13.35 16.47 -7.96
N LYS A 362 12.77 15.49 -7.27
CA LYS A 362 13.46 14.45 -6.53
C LYS A 362 13.33 13.14 -7.29
N THR A 363 14.45 12.58 -7.73
CA THR A 363 14.50 11.30 -8.42
C THR A 363 15.12 10.27 -7.50
N LYS A 364 14.50 9.10 -7.39
CA LYS A 364 15.03 7.98 -6.61
C LYS A 364 14.66 6.66 -7.30
N HIS A 365 15.22 5.55 -6.87
CA HIS A 365 14.51 4.27 -7.10
C HIS A 365 13.12 4.34 -6.46
N ASP A 366 12.13 3.57 -6.92
CA ASP A 366 10.85 3.42 -6.18
C ASP A 366 11.07 2.47 -4.99
N PRO A 367 11.15 3.00 -3.77
CA PRO A 367 11.47 2.21 -2.61
C PRO A 367 10.26 2.30 -1.73
N ALA A 368 9.43 1.29 -1.89
CA ALA A 368 8.31 1.00 -1.04
C ALA A 368 8.37 1.65 0.35
N LEU A 369 7.46 2.63 0.55
CA LEU A 369 6.76 2.98 1.81
C LEU A 369 7.05 4.38 2.41
N GLN A 370 5.98 5.06 2.84
CA GLN A 370 5.83 5.67 4.18
C GLN A 370 4.43 6.32 4.38
N ALA A 371 3.96 6.40 5.65
CA ALA A 371 3.11 7.44 6.28
C ALA A 371 1.82 7.04 7.03
N GLU A 372 1.96 6.26 8.10
CA GLU A 372 0.90 6.11 9.13
C GLU A 372 1.45 6.05 10.58
N ASP A 373 2.68 6.50 10.84
CA ASP A 373 3.35 6.24 12.13
C ASP A 373 2.90 7.14 13.30
N GLU A 374 2.71 8.44 13.08
CA GLU A 374 2.50 9.38 14.20
C GLU A 374 1.08 9.31 14.81
N ARG A 375 0.07 8.87 14.03
CA ARG A 375 -1.31 8.69 14.54
C ARG A 375 -1.40 7.46 15.44
N LEU A 376 -0.65 6.40 15.11
CA LEU A 376 -0.67 5.14 15.85
C LEU A 376 0.13 5.24 17.15
N GLU A 377 1.19 6.04 17.22
CA GLU A 377 1.92 6.30 18.48
C GLU A 377 1.05 6.98 19.55
N GLN A 378 0.22 7.95 19.16
CA GLN A 378 -0.71 8.61 20.07
C GLN A 378 -1.85 7.68 20.52
N LEU A 379 -2.32 6.82 19.63
CA LEU A 379 -3.33 5.81 19.97
C LEU A 379 -2.75 4.77 20.95
N ASN A 380 -1.50 4.37 20.79
CA ASN A 380 -0.82 3.43 21.69
C ASN A 380 -0.53 4.00 23.08
N ALA A 381 -0.21 5.29 23.20
CA ALA A 381 -0.09 5.93 24.51
C ALA A 381 -1.44 5.94 25.25
N LYS A 382 -2.53 6.16 24.51
CA LYS A 382 -3.89 6.10 25.03
C LYS A 382 -4.32 4.68 25.37
N THR A 383 -4.03 3.70 24.52
CA THR A 383 -4.31 2.28 24.77
C THR A 383 -3.50 1.79 25.96
N LYS A 384 -2.19 2.05 26.04
CA LYS A 384 -1.37 1.71 27.22
C LYS A 384 -1.95 2.28 28.51
N TYR A 385 -2.33 3.56 28.50
CA TYR A 385 -3.01 4.22 29.61
C TYR A 385 -4.35 3.54 29.98
N ASP A 386 -5.15 3.15 28.99
CA ASP A 386 -6.43 2.47 29.21
C ASP A 386 -6.23 1.06 29.79
N TRP A 387 -5.18 0.33 29.37
CA TRP A 387 -4.85 -1.00 29.88
C TRP A 387 -4.25 -0.98 31.29
N GLU A 388 -3.40 0.00 31.61
CA GLU A 388 -2.90 0.26 32.99
C GLU A 388 -4.08 0.58 33.93
N LYS A 389 -5.07 1.34 33.46
CA LYS A 389 -6.27 1.69 34.24
C LYS A 389 -7.21 0.49 34.47
N LEU A 390 -7.16 -0.52 33.58
CA LEU A 390 -7.93 -1.77 33.69
C LEU A 390 -7.16 -2.88 34.44
N GLY A 391 -5.94 -2.61 34.93
CA GLY A 391 -5.15 -3.55 35.73
C GLY A 391 -4.69 -4.80 34.97
N ARG A 392 -4.55 -4.70 33.65
CA ARG A 392 -4.18 -5.82 32.77
C ARG A 392 -2.70 -5.82 32.34
N ILE A 393 -1.95 -4.80 32.76
CA ILE A 393 -0.50 -4.67 32.69
C ILE A 393 0.00 -3.76 33.80
#